data_AF-A0A0L8GGZ4-F1
#
_entry.id   AF-A0A0L8GGZ4-F1
#
_cell.length_a   1.000
_cell.length_b   1.000
_cell.length_c   1.000
_cell.angle_alpha   90.00
_cell.angle_beta   90.00
_cell.angle_gamma   90.00
#
_symmetry.space_group_name_H-M   'P 1'
#
loop_
_entity.id
_entity.type
_entity.pdbx_description
1 polymer ?
#
loop_
_entity_poly.entity_id
_entity_poly.type
_entity_poly.pdbx_seq_one_letter_code
_entity_poly.pdbx_strand_id
1 'polypeptide(L)'
;MEISVQNPRTIFENGRAKYVAYQLSLKNCFPVLPLDDTDHVWRSYREFHLLRNILRQRHKNLMIPSLQSECCLLNKFNLWVVMRRVSRLCAFAESCFKEKELTMDPTFRLFFQSDLSFEEILKFHHGHYAEDFIKNIWQTNGITRQLEQVEENNSIEENLISVGEAHHLLNK
;
A
#
# COMPACT_ATOMS: atom_id res chain seq x y z
N MET A 1 3.89 17.55 9.00
CA MET A 1 3.38 16.20 8.70
C MET A 1 3.10 15.44 9.98
N GLU A 2 1.89 14.92 10.08
CA GLU A 2 1.43 14.07 11.16
C GLU A 2 1.29 12.65 10.61
N ILE A 3 1.79 11.66 11.34
CA ILE A 3 1.66 10.25 10.98
C ILE A 3 1.04 9.55 12.17
N SER A 4 0.05 8.70 11.92
CA SER A 4 -0.49 7.80 12.92
C SER A 4 -0.62 6.39 12.38
N VAL A 5 -0.39 5.43 13.28
CA VAL A 5 -0.77 4.04 13.10
C VAL A 5 -1.85 3.77 14.13
N GLN A 6 -2.99 3.24 13.70
CA GLN A 6 -4.17 3.15 14.56
C GLN A 6 -5.12 2.04 14.14
N ASN A 7 -6.25 1.94 14.84
CA ASN A 7 -7.38 1.08 14.52
C ASN A 7 -6.99 -0.36 14.16
N PRO A 8 -6.27 -1.08 15.03
CA PRO A 8 -5.86 -2.45 14.72
C PRO A 8 -7.07 -3.34 14.49
N ARG A 9 -7.06 -4.08 13.37
CA ARG A 9 -8.15 -4.97 12.96
C ARG A 9 -7.62 -6.36 12.64
N THR A 10 -8.23 -7.38 13.25
CA THR A 10 -7.98 -8.77 12.87
C THR A 10 -8.64 -9.06 11.53
N ILE A 11 -7.84 -9.55 10.58
CA ILE A 11 -8.29 -10.02 9.27
C ILE A 11 -8.53 -11.52 9.35
N PHE A 12 -9.72 -11.94 8.90
CA PHE A 12 -10.15 -13.33 8.87
C PHE A 12 -10.20 -13.83 7.43
N GLU A 13 -9.79 -15.07 7.23
CA GLU A 13 -9.84 -15.78 5.95
C GLU A 13 -10.40 -17.17 6.22
N ASN A 14 -11.48 -17.55 5.52
CA ASN A 14 -12.18 -18.83 5.73
C ASN A 14 -12.54 -19.09 7.20
N GLY A 15 -13.03 -18.05 7.90
CA GLY A 15 -13.41 -18.11 9.32
C GLY A 15 -12.24 -18.18 10.30
N ARG A 16 -10.99 -18.12 9.83
CA ARG A 16 -9.78 -18.21 10.69
C ARG A 16 -9.05 -16.87 10.73
N ALA A 17 -8.65 -16.46 11.92
CA ALA A 17 -7.84 -15.26 12.11
C ALA A 17 -6.46 -15.42 11.45
N LYS A 18 -6.13 -14.55 10.51
CA LYS A 18 -4.94 -14.67 9.66
C LYS A 18 -3.83 -13.75 10.13
N TYR A 19 -4.12 -12.46 10.28
CA TYR A 19 -3.19 -11.44 10.76
C TYR A 19 -3.94 -10.23 11.32
N VAL A 20 -3.20 -9.27 11.89
CA VAL A 20 -3.72 -7.97 12.31
C VAL A 20 -3.19 -6.92 11.34
N ALA A 21 -4.10 -6.14 10.78
CA ALA A 21 -3.81 -4.96 9.97
C ALA A 21 -3.98 -3.71 10.82
N TYR A 22 -3.26 -2.65 10.46
CA TYR A 22 -3.26 -1.37 11.12
C TYR A 22 -3.55 -0.30 10.07
N GLN A 23 -4.44 0.63 10.40
CA GLN A 23 -4.71 1.77 9.55
C GLN A 23 -3.55 2.76 9.66
N LEU A 24 -3.09 3.26 8.51
CA LEU A 24 -2.11 4.32 8.41
C LEU A 24 -2.86 5.61 8.09
N SER A 25 -2.59 6.66 8.87
CA SER A 25 -3.05 8.00 8.53
C SER A 25 -1.87 8.95 8.44
N LEU A 26 -1.80 9.67 7.33
CA LEU A 26 -0.84 10.72 7.08
C LEU A 26 -1.61 12.01 6.84
N LYS A 27 -1.19 13.10 7.46
CA LYS A 27 -1.76 14.42 7.25
C LYS A 27 -0.69 15.47 7.06
N ASN A 28 -1.01 16.51 6.29
CA ASN A 28 -0.11 17.66 6.06
C ASN A 28 1.26 17.16 5.56
N CYS A 29 1.23 16.29 4.56
CA CYS A 29 2.42 15.71 3.95
C CYS A 29 3.31 16.79 3.32
N PHE A 30 4.62 16.55 3.34
CA PHE A 30 5.55 17.43 2.64
C PHE A 30 5.37 17.29 1.11
N PRO A 31 5.75 18.30 0.30
CA PRO A 31 5.63 18.26 -1.17
C PRO A 31 6.38 17.11 -1.88
N VAL A 32 7.21 16.35 -1.15
CA VAL A 32 7.91 15.16 -1.64
C VAL A 32 6.99 13.94 -1.75
N LEU A 33 5.87 13.95 -1.03
CA LEU A 33 4.87 12.90 -1.05
C LEU A 33 3.79 13.21 -2.10
N PRO A 34 3.37 12.22 -2.91
CA PRO A 34 2.35 12.40 -3.94
C PRO A 34 1.01 12.92 -3.44
N LEU A 35 0.58 12.50 -2.25
CA LEU A 35 -0.71 12.89 -1.67
C LEU A 35 -0.49 13.75 -0.42
N ASP A 36 -1.35 14.76 -0.24
CA ASP A 36 -1.29 15.64 0.93
C ASP A 36 -1.74 14.92 2.20
N ASP A 37 -2.81 14.12 2.07
CA ASP A 37 -3.41 13.35 3.14
C ASP A 37 -3.68 11.90 2.70
N THR A 38 -3.69 10.98 3.64
CA THR A 38 -4.01 9.56 3.41
C THR A 38 -4.63 9.00 4.69
N ASP A 39 -5.74 8.27 4.59
CA ASP A 39 -6.36 7.59 5.72
C ASP A 39 -6.99 6.23 5.36
N HIS A 40 -6.90 5.79 4.10
CA HIS A 40 -7.50 4.55 3.61
C HIS A 40 -6.53 3.36 3.60
N VAL A 41 -5.25 3.57 3.92
CA VAL A 41 -4.21 2.54 3.78
C VAL A 41 -4.18 1.63 5.00
N TRP A 42 -4.16 0.32 4.76
CA TRP A 42 -4.07 -0.71 5.80
C TRP A 42 -2.86 -1.60 5.58
N ARG A 43 -2.02 -1.74 6.60
CA ARG A 43 -0.79 -2.55 6.55
C ARG A 43 -0.69 -3.47 7.73
N SER A 44 -0.20 -4.67 7.51
CA SER A 44 0.10 -5.64 8.56
C SER A 44 1.52 -5.46 9.11
N TYR A 45 1.75 -5.95 10.32
CA TYR A 45 3.08 -5.94 10.94
C TYR A 45 4.15 -6.63 10.07
N ARG A 46 3.77 -7.68 9.34
CA ARG A 46 4.67 -8.40 8.43
C ARG A 46 5.11 -7.53 7.26
N GLU A 47 4.19 -6.77 6.68
CA GLU A 47 4.48 -5.87 5.55
C GLU A 47 5.48 -4.78 5.95
N PHE A 48 5.37 -4.24 7.16
CA PHE A 48 6.39 -3.31 7.68
C PHE A 48 7.79 -3.92 7.79
N HIS A 49 7.90 -5.18 8.23
CA HIS A 49 9.18 -5.91 8.25
C HIS A 49 9.72 -6.12 6.83
N LEU A 50 8.86 -6.44 5.87
CA LEU A 50 9.25 -6.58 4.47
C LEU A 50 9.73 -5.24 3.89
N LEU A 51 8.97 -4.15 4.10
CA LEU A 51 9.38 -2.80 3.71
C LEU A 51 10.76 -2.48 4.26
N ARG A 52 10.95 -2.67 5.57
CA ARG A 52 12.23 -2.41 6.24
C ARG A 52 13.38 -3.16 5.56
N ASN A 53 13.19 -4.42 5.21
CA ASN A 53 14.22 -5.21 4.55
C ASN A 53 14.58 -4.65 3.17
N ILE A 54 13.59 -4.24 2.37
CA ILE A 54 13.81 -3.58 1.07
C ILE A 54 14.59 -2.28 1.25
N LEU A 55 14.17 -1.42 2.19
CA LEU A 55 14.83 -0.14 2.45
C LEU A 55 16.28 -0.35 2.86
N ARG A 56 16.58 -1.34 3.71
CA ARG A 56 17.96 -1.67 4.11
C ARG A 56 18.82 -2.14 2.95
N GLN A 57 18.25 -2.86 1.98
CA GLN A 57 18.98 -3.36 0.82
C GLN A 57 19.33 -2.24 -0.16
N ARG A 58 18.39 -1.30 -0.38
CA ARG A 58 18.56 -0.16 -1.30
C ARG A 58 19.41 0.96 -0.69
N HIS A 59 19.13 1.32 0.56
CA HIS A 59 19.72 2.45 1.26
C HIS A 59 20.77 1.98 2.26
N LYS A 60 21.83 1.34 1.75
CA LYS A 60 22.86 0.67 2.58
C LYS A 60 23.59 1.60 3.55
N ASN A 61 23.64 2.89 3.23
CA ASN A 61 24.30 3.92 4.05
C ASN A 61 23.39 4.48 5.15
N LEU A 62 22.09 4.18 5.11
CA LEU A 62 21.13 4.70 6.08
C LEU A 62 20.88 3.69 7.19
N MET A 63 20.77 4.20 8.42
CA MET A 63 20.38 3.40 9.57
C MET A 63 18.85 3.26 9.61
N ILE A 64 18.32 2.23 8.96
CA ILE A 64 16.87 2.00 8.95
C ILE A 64 16.39 1.54 10.35
N PRO A 65 15.43 2.25 10.98
CA PRO A 65 14.93 1.97 12.32
C PRO A 65 14.53 0.50 12.50
N SER A 66 14.85 -0.09 13.65
CA SER A 66 14.55 -1.51 13.90
C SER A 66 13.09 -1.74 14.23
N LEU A 67 12.50 -2.79 13.67
CA LEU A 67 11.27 -3.38 14.17
C LEU A 67 11.66 -4.63 14.95
N GLN A 68 11.26 -4.72 16.21
CA GLN A 68 11.55 -5.91 17.02
C GLN A 68 10.84 -7.13 16.42
N SER A 69 11.55 -8.22 16.21
CA SER A 69 10.91 -9.50 15.89
C SER A 69 10.17 -9.99 17.13
N GLU A 70 8.89 -9.66 17.25
CA GLU A 70 8.06 -10.24 18.30
C GLU A 70 7.79 -11.70 17.95
N CYS A 71 8.72 -12.56 18.36
CA CYS A 71 8.69 -14.01 18.21
C CYS A 71 7.60 -14.63 19.08
N CYS A 72 6.33 -14.44 18.74
CA CYS A 72 5.27 -15.33 19.20
C CYS A 72 4.18 -15.40 18.11
N LEU A 73 4.31 -16.35 17.17
CA LEU A 73 3.19 -16.71 16.27
C LEU A 73 1.91 -17.04 17.07
N LEU A 74 2.07 -17.47 18.33
CA LEU A 74 1.01 -17.80 19.28
C LEU A 74 0.31 -16.58 19.92
N ASN A 75 0.96 -15.41 20.01
CA ASN A 75 0.40 -14.23 20.70
C ASN A 75 0.16 -13.02 19.78
N LYS A 76 0.18 -13.21 18.46
CA LYS A 76 0.03 -12.10 17.49
C LYS A 76 -1.34 -11.38 17.55
N PHE A 77 -2.35 -12.00 18.17
CA PHE A 77 -3.68 -11.44 18.40
C PHE A 77 -3.91 -10.97 19.84
N ASN A 78 -2.93 -11.14 20.73
CA ASN A 78 -3.03 -10.66 22.09
C ASN A 78 -3.10 -9.13 22.10
N LEU A 79 -4.07 -8.57 22.83
CA LEU A 79 -4.32 -7.12 22.84
C LEU A 79 -3.07 -6.30 23.22
N TRP A 80 -2.32 -6.72 24.24
CA TRP A 80 -1.10 -6.03 24.66
C TRP A 80 -0.02 -6.02 23.58
N VAL A 81 0.13 -7.15 22.88
CA VAL A 81 1.04 -7.27 21.73
C VAL A 81 0.59 -6.34 20.60
N VAL A 82 -0.71 -6.35 20.28
CA VAL A 82 -1.28 -5.52 19.22
C VAL A 82 -1.09 -4.03 19.52
N MET A 83 -1.40 -3.57 20.73
CA MET A 83 -1.26 -2.16 21.11
C MET A 83 0.21 -1.74 21.17
N ARG A 84 1.11 -2.59 21.68
CA ARG A 84 2.55 -2.30 21.65
C ARG A 84 3.08 -2.18 20.22
N ARG A 85 2.57 -2.98 19.28
CA ARG A 85 2.92 -2.85 17.86
C ARG A 85 2.46 -1.52 17.28
N VAL A 86 1.27 -1.01 17.63
CA VAL A 86 0.79 0.30 17.17
C VAL A 86 1.84 1.38 17.44
N SER A 87 2.25 1.55 18.70
CA SER A 87 3.23 2.57 19.07
C SER A 87 4.58 2.38 18.37
N ARG A 88 5.03 1.13 18.21
CA ARG A 88 6.31 0.80 17.55
C ARG A 88 6.28 1.06 16.04
N LEU A 89 5.17 0.73 15.39
CA LEU A 89 4.96 1.00 13.97
C LEU A 89 4.88 2.51 13.72
N CYS A 90 4.22 3.26 14.60
CA CYS A 90 4.16 4.72 14.55
C CYS A 90 5.57 5.31 14.67
N ALA A 91 6.32 4.94 15.72
CA ALA A 91 7.70 5.40 15.92
C ALA A 91 8.62 5.02 14.74
N PHE A 92 8.48 3.80 14.19
CA PHE A 92 9.21 3.38 13.00
C PHE A 92 8.90 4.29 11.80
N ALA A 93 7.62 4.56 11.54
CA ALA A 93 7.21 5.42 10.44
C ALA A 93 7.75 6.84 10.64
N GLU A 94 7.52 7.46 11.79
CA GLU A 94 8.03 8.79 12.14
C GLU A 94 9.54 8.91 11.94
N SER A 95 10.30 7.90 12.38
CA SER A 95 11.75 7.88 12.15
C SER A 95 12.12 7.78 10.68
N CYS A 96 11.43 6.94 9.89
CA CYS A 96 11.71 6.83 8.46
C CYS A 96 11.37 8.11 7.70
N PHE A 97 10.29 8.79 8.06
CA PHE A 97 9.87 10.02 7.40
C PHE A 97 10.77 11.23 7.69
N LYS A 98 11.64 11.16 8.71
CA LYS A 98 12.71 12.16 8.93
C LYS A 98 13.85 12.03 7.92
N GLU A 99 13.99 10.86 7.29
CA GLU A 99 15.06 10.59 6.33
C GLU A 99 14.61 10.91 4.90
N LYS A 100 15.15 11.98 4.32
CA LYS A 100 14.77 12.48 2.99
C LYS A 100 14.93 11.43 1.88
N GLU A 101 15.99 10.63 1.94
CA GLU A 101 16.24 9.56 0.96
C GLU A 101 15.14 8.48 1.00
N LEU A 102 14.58 8.18 2.18
CA LEU A 102 13.49 7.22 2.31
C LEU A 102 12.17 7.80 1.79
N THR A 103 11.88 9.07 2.06
CA THR A 103 10.63 9.70 1.58
C THR A 103 10.60 9.89 0.06
N MET A 104 11.76 9.93 -0.60
CA MET A 104 11.86 9.92 -2.07
C MET A 104 11.73 8.52 -2.67
N ASP A 105 11.91 7.44 -1.89
CA ASP A 105 11.83 6.08 -2.39
C ASP A 105 10.40 5.74 -2.86
N PRO A 106 10.22 5.32 -4.13
CA PRO A 106 8.90 4.96 -4.65
C PRO A 106 8.19 3.84 -3.88
N THR A 107 8.94 2.82 -3.44
CA THR A 107 8.42 1.69 -2.65
C THR A 107 7.86 2.19 -1.32
N PHE A 108 8.58 3.12 -0.69
CA PHE A 108 8.17 3.74 0.57
C PHE A 108 6.88 4.54 0.39
N ARG A 109 6.81 5.38 -0.65
CA ARG A 109 5.62 6.20 -0.93
C ARG A 109 4.39 5.34 -1.23
N LEU A 110 4.52 4.32 -2.08
CA LEU A 110 3.43 3.37 -2.38
C LEU A 110 2.96 2.64 -1.11
N PHE A 111 3.88 2.23 -0.25
CA PHE A 111 3.52 1.55 0.99
C PHE A 111 2.62 2.41 1.90
N PHE A 112 2.93 3.69 2.04
CA PHE A 112 2.23 4.60 2.96
C PHE A 112 1.02 5.30 2.34
N GLN A 113 0.98 5.47 1.01
CA GLN A 113 -0.02 6.29 0.33
C GLN A 113 -0.87 5.55 -0.70
N SER A 114 -0.70 4.23 -0.87
CA SER A 114 -1.58 3.42 -1.72
C SER A 114 -2.11 2.18 -1.00
N ASP A 115 -3.27 1.69 -1.42
CA ASP A 115 -3.87 0.44 -0.95
C ASP A 115 -3.38 -0.81 -1.71
N LEU A 116 -2.41 -0.66 -2.63
CA LEU A 116 -1.72 -1.77 -3.28
C LEU A 116 -1.25 -2.81 -2.25
N SER A 117 -1.46 -4.08 -2.53
CA SER A 117 -0.85 -5.15 -1.75
C SER A 117 0.67 -5.06 -1.79
N PHE A 118 1.34 -5.61 -0.77
CA PHE A 118 2.79 -5.63 -0.76
C PHE A 118 3.39 -6.43 -1.93
N GLU A 119 2.67 -7.40 -2.47
CA GLU A 119 3.08 -8.14 -3.67
C GLU A 119 3.10 -7.24 -4.91
N GLU A 120 2.08 -6.40 -5.08
CA GLU A 120 2.03 -5.42 -6.18
C GLU A 120 3.12 -4.37 -6.03
N ILE A 121 3.38 -3.90 -4.80
CA ILE A 121 4.52 -3.00 -4.53
C ILE A 121 5.85 -3.67 -4.93
N LEU A 122 6.00 -4.97 -4.69
CA LEU A 122 7.19 -5.72 -5.13
C LEU A 122 7.26 -5.89 -6.65
N LYS A 123 6.14 -6.16 -7.32
CA LYS A 123 6.07 -6.19 -8.79
C LYS A 123 6.50 -4.84 -9.37
N PHE A 124 6.02 -3.74 -8.80
CA PHE A 124 6.48 -2.40 -9.17
C PHE A 124 7.97 -2.22 -8.92
N HIS A 125 8.45 -2.60 -7.74
CA HIS A 125 9.86 -2.50 -7.38
C HIS A 125 10.78 -3.23 -8.38
N HIS A 126 10.32 -4.35 -8.96
CA HIS A 126 11.04 -5.09 -10.00
C HIS A 126 10.78 -4.62 -11.43
N GLY A 127 10.03 -3.53 -11.63
CA GLY A 127 9.79 -2.94 -12.95
C GLY A 127 8.70 -3.65 -13.77
N HIS A 128 7.77 -4.37 -13.12
CA HIS A 128 6.71 -5.10 -13.82
C HIS A 128 5.51 -4.22 -14.21
N TYR A 129 5.47 -2.95 -13.78
CA TYR A 129 4.42 -2.00 -14.17
C TYR A 129 4.99 -0.88 -15.01
N ALA A 130 4.20 -0.42 -15.99
CA ALA A 130 4.51 0.77 -16.77
C ALA A 130 4.50 2.04 -15.90
N GLU A 131 5.22 3.08 -16.31
CA GLU A 131 5.26 4.34 -15.56
C GLU A 131 3.89 4.98 -15.36
N ASP A 132 3.00 4.86 -16.35
CA ASP A 132 1.66 5.43 -16.29
C ASP A 132 0.78 4.77 -15.23
N PHE A 133 1.04 3.51 -14.88
CA PHE A 133 0.33 2.84 -13.78
C PHE A 133 0.51 3.58 -12.46
N ILE A 134 1.73 4.03 -12.16
CA ILE A 134 2.01 4.80 -10.93
C ILE A 134 1.34 6.17 -10.96
N LYS A 135 1.34 6.84 -12.11
CA LYS A 135 0.63 8.13 -12.24
C LYS A 135 -0.86 7.94 -11.96
N ASN A 136 -1.46 6.89 -12.49
CA ASN A 136 -2.87 6.57 -12.30
C ASN A 136 -3.21 6.29 -10.83
N ILE A 137 -2.32 5.60 -10.10
CA ILE A 137 -2.50 5.37 -8.65
C ILE A 137 -2.62 6.70 -7.89
N TRP A 138 -1.79 7.69 -8.22
CA TRP A 138 -1.86 8.99 -7.53
C TRP A 138 -3.09 9.80 -7.94
N GLN A 139 -3.55 9.66 -9.18
CA GLN A 139 -4.79 10.27 -9.64
C GLN A 139 -6.04 9.70 -8.95
N THR A 140 -6.00 8.44 -8.53
CA THR A 140 -7.08 7.83 -7.72
C THR A 140 -6.88 8.02 -6.22
N ASN A 141 -6.07 9.01 -5.81
CA ASN A 141 -5.75 9.28 -4.41
C ASN A 141 -5.19 8.04 -3.68
N GLY A 142 -4.47 7.18 -4.42
CA GLY A 142 -3.89 5.95 -3.88
C GLY A 142 -4.89 4.82 -3.65
N ILE A 143 -6.08 4.86 -4.23
CA ILE A 143 -7.10 3.81 -4.12
C ILE A 143 -7.16 3.06 -5.45
N THR A 144 -6.60 1.85 -5.51
CA THR A 144 -6.43 1.09 -6.76
C THR A 144 -7.65 0.27 -7.14
N ARG A 145 -8.53 -0.05 -6.19
CA ARG A 145 -9.82 -0.72 -6.51
C ARG A 145 -10.71 0.07 -7.46
N GLN A 146 -10.48 1.38 -7.57
CA GLN A 146 -11.17 2.24 -8.54
C GLN A 146 -10.64 2.05 -9.97
N LEU A 147 -9.41 1.57 -10.15
CA LEU A 147 -8.81 1.30 -11.47
C LEU A 147 -9.38 0.01 -12.07
N GLU A 148 -9.61 -1.02 -11.25
CA GLU A 148 -10.22 -2.30 -11.68
C GLU A 148 -11.63 -2.08 -12.25
N GLN A 149 -12.40 -1.15 -11.68
CA GLN A 149 -13.73 -0.78 -12.17
C GLN A 149 -13.71 -0.02 -13.51
N VAL A 150 -12.63 0.72 -13.80
CA VAL A 150 -12.48 1.44 -15.07
C VAL A 150 -12.08 0.48 -16.19
N GLU A 151 -11.22 -0.51 -15.92
CA GLU A 151 -10.86 -1.54 -16.91
C GLU A 151 -12.04 -2.46 -17.24
N GLU A 152 -12.88 -2.83 -16.25
CA GLU A 152 -14.12 -3.57 -16.51
C GLU A 152 -15.12 -2.75 -17.35
N ASN A 153 -15.29 -1.45 -17.07
CA ASN A 153 -16.19 -0.61 -17.86
C ASN A 153 -15.68 -0.37 -19.29
N ASN A 154 -14.38 -0.18 -19.49
CA ASN A 154 -13.78 -0.02 -20.82
C ASN A 154 -13.87 -1.31 -21.64
N SER A 155 -13.68 -2.48 -21.03
CA SER A 155 -13.85 -3.76 -21.71
C SER A 155 -15.31 -4.07 -22.07
N ILE A 156 -16.28 -3.53 -21.33
CA ILE A 156 -17.71 -3.58 -21.68
C ILE A 156 -18.01 -2.65 -22.86
N GLU A 157 -17.47 -1.42 -22.87
CA GLU A 157 -17.66 -0.47 -23.97
C GLU A 157 -17.00 -0.94 -25.27
N GLU A 158 -15.79 -1.50 -25.23
CA GLU A 158 -15.12 -2.07 -26.42
C GLU A 158 -15.89 -3.28 -26.99
N ASN A 159 -16.50 -4.11 -26.14
CA ASN A 159 -17.36 -5.21 -26.59
C ASN A 159 -18.68 -4.70 -27.18
N LEU A 160 -19.27 -3.61 -26.66
CA LEU A 160 -20.49 -3.03 -27.21
C LEU A 160 -20.26 -2.36 -28.58
N ILE A 161 -19.10 -1.75 -28.79
CA ILE A 161 -18.72 -1.18 -30.10
C ILE A 161 -18.49 -2.32 -31.12
N SER A 162 -17.84 -3.41 -30.73
CA SER A 162 -17.63 -4.58 -31.61
C SER A 162 -18.94 -5.27 -32.02
N VAL A 163 -19.97 -5.26 -31.18
CA VAL A 163 -21.30 -5.84 -31.52
C VAL A 163 -22.13 -4.87 -32.38
N GLY A 164 -21.97 -3.55 -32.20
CA GLY A 164 -22.62 -2.53 -33.02
C GLY A 164 -22.19 -2.53 -34.49
N GLU A 165 -20.92 -2.82 -34.76
CA GLU A 165 -20.40 -2.87 -36.14
C GLU A 165 -20.79 -4.17 -36.89
N ALA A 166 -21.05 -5.27 -36.19
CA ALA A 166 -21.48 -6.52 -36.79
C ALA A 166 -22.91 -6.48 -37.37
N HIS A 167 -23.78 -5.62 -36.82
CA HIS A 167 -25.16 -5.47 -37.29
C HIS A 167 -25.30 -4.61 -38.56
N HIS A 168 -24.27 -3.87 -38.96
CA HIS A 168 -24.34 -3.02 -40.15
C HIS A 168 -23.91 -3.72 -41.45
N LEU A 169 -23.40 -4.96 -41.36
CA LEU A 169 -22.93 -5.77 -42.50
C LEU A 169 -23.89 -6.89 -42.93
N LEU A 170 -25.04 -7.05 -42.25
CA LEU A 170 -26.04 -8.08 -42.58
C LEU A 170 -27.27 -7.54 -43.35
N ASN A 171 -27.27 -6.26 -43.73
CA ASN A 171 -28.32 -5.64 -44.55
C ASN A 171 -27.75 -4.96 -45.82
N LYS A 172 -26.97 -5.71 -46.62
CA LYS A 172 -26.66 -5.37 -48.00
C LYS A 172 -26.74 -6.59 -48.89
#